data_AF-A0A6G3T0B3-F1
#
_entry.id   AF-A0A6G3T0B3-F1
#
_cell.length_a   1.000
_cell.length_b   1.000
_cell.length_c   1.000
_cell.angle_alpha   90.00
_cell.angle_beta   90.00
_cell.angle_gamma   90.00
#
_symmetry.space_group_name_H-M   'P 1'
#
loop_
_entity.id
_entity.type
_entity.pdbx_description
1 polymer ?
#
loop_
_entity_poly.entity_id
_entity_poly.type
_entity_poly.pdbx_seq_one_letter_code
_entity_poly.pdbx_strand_id
1 'polypeptide(L)'
;MNAVPHGRPGPDLVQILVDALTLLDCVRDRSQRVEFVDAVAYRLGAELTYPDSTPRIDMMHLVRKVIHRPGGPEAIVYAVRAVSGRDDAERIAAEAGIRTGSGGPGPWPAPVFAEDIARQARRLLVEAKDIDGGRLAELLGEELPGDLPDSGTPAELFDHAQDMTALADGLPAAVVLVE
;
A
#
# COMPACT_ATOMS: atom_id res chain seq x y z
N MET A 1 27.31 -5.50 2.70
CA MET A 1 26.37 -4.37 2.53
C MET A 1 26.25 -4.08 1.05
N ASN A 2 25.21 -4.60 0.39
CA ASN A 2 24.94 -4.29 -1.01
C ASN A 2 23.76 -3.31 -1.05
N ALA A 3 23.99 -2.17 -1.69
CA ALA A 3 23.01 -1.12 -1.88
C ALA A 3 21.82 -1.67 -2.69
N VAL A 4 20.61 -1.46 -2.18
CA VAL A 4 19.36 -1.75 -2.89
C VAL A 4 19.20 -0.68 -3.97
N PRO A 5 19.15 -1.03 -5.27
CA PRO A 5 18.97 -0.04 -6.32
C PRO A 5 17.54 0.49 -6.26
N HIS A 6 17.38 1.78 -6.00
CA HIS A 6 16.14 2.51 -6.26
C HIS A 6 16.06 2.77 -7.77
N GLY A 7 15.64 1.76 -8.53
CA GLY A 7 15.45 1.86 -9.98
C GLY A 7 14.10 2.51 -10.30
N ARG A 8 14.11 3.57 -11.12
CA ARG A 8 12.92 3.94 -11.91
C ARG A 8 12.44 2.68 -12.66
N PRO A 9 11.13 2.49 -12.88
CA PRO A 9 10.63 1.43 -13.75
C PRO A 9 11.30 1.53 -15.13
N GLY A 10 12.24 0.63 -15.44
CA GLY A 10 12.83 0.55 -16.76
C GLY A 10 11.78 0.09 -17.78
N PRO A 11 11.99 0.29 -19.10
CA PRO A 11 11.12 -0.24 -20.15
C PRO A 11 10.87 -1.75 -20.02
N ASP A 12 11.76 -2.47 -19.34
CA ASP A 12 11.67 -3.91 -19.08
C ASP A 12 10.54 -4.28 -18.11
N LEU A 13 10.10 -3.38 -17.21
CA LEU A 13 9.07 -3.68 -16.22
C LEU A 13 7.70 -3.94 -16.86
N VAL A 14 7.37 -3.18 -17.90
CA VAL A 14 6.11 -3.39 -18.64
C VAL A 14 6.09 -4.77 -19.27
N GLN A 15 7.21 -5.18 -19.87
CA GLN A 15 7.33 -6.49 -20.50
C GLN A 15 7.22 -7.62 -19.48
N ILE A 16 7.95 -7.53 -18.36
CA ILE A 16 7.92 -8.50 -17.26
C ILE A 16 6.49 -8.68 -16.74
N LEU A 17 5.79 -7.57 -16.44
CA LEU A 17 4.43 -7.64 -15.92
C LEU A 17 3.45 -8.21 -16.95
N VAL A 18 3.54 -7.81 -18.22
CA VAL A 18 2.64 -8.35 -19.25
C VAL A 18 2.87 -9.85 -19.42
N ASP A 19 4.12 -10.30 -19.48
CA ASP A 19 4.42 -11.73 -19.60
C ASP A 19 3.88 -12.50 -18.40
N ALA A 20 4.17 -12.05 -17.18
CA ALA A 20 3.73 -12.72 -15.96
C ALA A 20 2.20 -12.74 -15.80
N LEU A 21 1.52 -11.63 -16.09
CA LEU A 21 0.05 -11.52 -15.98
C LEU A 21 -0.67 -12.41 -17.00
N THR A 22 -0.14 -12.54 -18.23
CA THR A 22 -0.76 -13.38 -19.27
C THR A 22 -0.70 -14.89 -18.98
N LEU A 23 0.09 -15.29 -17.96
CA LEU A 23 0.13 -16.66 -17.47
C LEU A 23 -0.97 -16.98 -16.45
N LEU A 24 -1.61 -15.96 -15.86
CA LEU A 24 -2.66 -16.16 -14.86
C LEU A 24 -3.97 -16.62 -15.51
N ASP A 25 -4.62 -17.61 -14.90
CA ASP A 25 -5.90 -18.13 -15.38
C ASP A 25 -7.00 -17.05 -15.38
N CYS A 26 -6.99 -16.17 -14.37
CA CYS A 26 -7.93 -15.05 -14.28
C CYS A 26 -7.78 -14.04 -15.44
N VAL A 27 -6.59 -13.91 -16.02
CA VAL A 27 -6.34 -13.02 -17.17
C VAL A 27 -6.70 -13.72 -18.49
N ARG A 28 -6.54 -15.04 -18.56
CA ARG A 28 -6.89 -15.83 -19.75
C ARG A 28 -8.40 -15.96 -19.92
N ASP A 29 -9.13 -16.12 -18.82
CA ASP A 29 -10.58 -16.07 -18.82
C ASP A 29 -11.09 -14.63 -19.05
N ARG A 30 -12.05 -14.45 -19.96
CA ARG A 30 -12.53 -13.10 -20.33
C ARG A 30 -13.31 -12.44 -19.19
N SER A 31 -14.15 -13.18 -18.47
CA SER A 31 -14.93 -12.64 -17.36
C SER A 31 -14.06 -12.26 -16.18
N GLN A 32 -13.13 -13.13 -15.78
CA GLN A 32 -12.20 -12.84 -14.69
C GLN A 32 -11.21 -11.74 -15.04
N ARG A 33 -10.89 -11.54 -16.32
CA ARG A 33 -10.05 -10.41 -16.76
C ARG A 33 -10.74 -9.07 -16.53
N VAL A 34 -12.07 -9.00 -16.62
CA VAL A 34 -12.85 -7.81 -16.26
C VAL A 34 -12.65 -7.51 -14.77
N GLU A 35 -12.91 -8.51 -13.92
CA GLU A 35 -12.75 -8.41 -12.45
C GLU A 35 -11.32 -8.02 -12.06
N PHE A 36 -10.33 -8.54 -12.75
CA PHE A 36 -8.93 -8.17 -12.55
C PHE A 36 -8.69 -6.68 -12.84
N VAL A 37 -9.19 -6.18 -13.98
CA VAL A 37 -9.06 -4.74 -14.32
C VAL A 37 -9.81 -3.87 -13.32
N ASP A 38 -10.99 -4.30 -12.88
CA ASP A 38 -11.80 -3.58 -11.89
C ASP A 38 -11.12 -3.53 -10.52
N ALA A 39 -10.44 -4.61 -10.10
CA ALA A 39 -9.64 -4.61 -8.87
C ALA A 39 -8.46 -3.61 -8.94
N VAL A 40 -7.82 -3.48 -10.10
CA VAL A 40 -6.78 -2.44 -10.33
C VAL A 40 -7.40 -1.04 -10.28
N ALA A 41 -8.54 -0.85 -10.95
CA ALA A 41 -9.28 0.42 -10.99
C ALA A 41 -9.70 0.88 -9.58
N TYR A 42 -10.31 -0.04 -8.81
CA TYR A 42 -10.71 0.16 -7.42
C TYR A 42 -9.53 0.62 -6.57
N ARG A 43 -8.39 -0.08 -6.67
CA ARG A 43 -7.20 0.24 -5.89
C ARG A 43 -6.59 1.60 -6.24
N LEU A 44 -6.74 2.05 -7.48
CA LEU A 44 -6.26 3.35 -7.93
C LEU A 44 -7.27 4.48 -7.73
N GLY A 45 -8.50 4.16 -7.27
CA GLY A 45 -9.61 5.12 -7.23
C GLY A 45 -9.87 5.75 -8.60
N ALA A 46 -9.71 4.98 -9.69
CA ALA A 46 -9.72 5.50 -11.05
C ALA A 46 -10.50 4.59 -12.00
N GLU A 47 -11.19 5.19 -12.96
CA GLU A 47 -11.82 4.44 -14.05
C GLU A 47 -10.78 3.96 -15.07
N LEU A 48 -10.79 2.65 -15.33
CA LEU A 48 -9.94 2.02 -16.33
C LEU A 48 -10.81 1.53 -17.49
N THR A 49 -10.25 1.62 -18.70
CA THR A 49 -10.88 1.19 -19.94
C THR A 49 -9.85 0.35 -20.65
N TYR A 50 -10.29 -0.76 -21.23
CA TYR A 50 -9.42 -1.68 -21.95
C TYR A 50 -10.12 -2.16 -23.24
N PRO A 51 -9.35 -2.66 -24.23
CA PRO A 51 -9.87 -2.95 -25.57
C PRO A 51 -10.81 -4.17 -25.66
N ASP A 52 -10.88 -4.99 -24.60
CA ASP A 52 -11.59 -6.27 -24.56
C ASP A 52 -11.21 -7.19 -25.73
N SER A 53 -9.89 -7.42 -25.84
CA SER A 53 -9.25 -8.12 -26.95
C SER A 53 -8.59 -9.41 -26.45
N THR A 54 -7.36 -9.68 -26.89
CA THR A 54 -6.56 -10.80 -26.38
C THR A 54 -5.96 -10.45 -25.01
N PRO A 55 -5.72 -11.45 -24.13
CA PRO A 55 -5.14 -11.21 -22.82
C PRO A 55 -3.85 -10.38 -22.86
N ARG A 56 -2.98 -10.63 -23.84
CA ARG A 56 -1.72 -9.88 -24.00
C ARG A 56 -1.94 -8.43 -24.38
N ILE A 57 -2.87 -8.14 -25.29
CA ILE A 57 -3.18 -6.76 -25.70
C ILE A 57 -3.84 -6.01 -24.54
N ASP A 58 -4.79 -6.64 -23.85
CA ASP A 58 -5.47 -6.03 -22.71
C ASP A 58 -4.49 -5.72 -21.56
N MET A 59 -3.61 -6.66 -21.20
CA MET A 59 -2.60 -6.44 -20.17
C MET A 59 -1.57 -5.39 -20.58
N MET A 60 -1.15 -5.36 -21.86
CA MET A 60 -0.26 -4.31 -22.36
C MET A 60 -0.88 -2.92 -22.22
N HIS A 61 -2.16 -2.77 -22.54
CA HIS A 61 -2.89 -1.52 -22.37
C HIS A 61 -3.05 -1.13 -20.90
N LEU A 62 -3.45 -2.08 -20.05
CA LEU A 62 -3.61 -1.88 -18.61
C LEU A 62 -2.28 -1.43 -17.97
N VAL A 63 -1.22 -2.23 -18.13
CA VAL A 63 0.08 -1.98 -17.50
C VAL A 63 0.61 -0.62 -17.94
N ARG A 64 0.62 -0.29 -19.24
CA ARG A 64 1.07 1.03 -19.71
C ARG A 64 0.25 2.19 -19.14
N LYS A 65 -1.06 2.00 -18.92
CA LYS A 65 -1.96 3.01 -18.38
C LYS A 65 -1.70 3.29 -16.89
N VAL A 66 -1.26 2.28 -16.13
CA VAL A 66 -1.14 2.38 -14.67
C VAL A 66 0.30 2.44 -14.16
N ILE A 67 1.30 1.90 -14.86
CA ILE A 67 2.65 1.68 -14.32
C ILE A 67 3.38 2.95 -13.89
N HIS A 68 3.05 4.09 -14.50
CA HIS A 68 3.63 5.39 -14.15
C HIS A 68 2.78 6.21 -13.17
N ARG A 69 1.62 5.69 -12.76
CA ARG A 69 0.78 6.33 -11.74
C ARG A 69 1.35 6.02 -10.35
N PRO A 70 1.22 6.95 -9.39
CA PRO A 70 1.46 6.64 -7.98
C PRO A 70 0.65 5.41 -7.56
N GLY A 71 1.31 4.41 -6.98
CA GLY A 71 0.66 3.16 -6.56
C GLY A 71 0.27 2.19 -7.69
N GLY A 72 0.64 2.49 -8.94
CA GLY A 72 0.31 1.68 -10.12
C GLY A 72 0.83 0.24 -10.08
N PRO A 73 2.15 0.03 -9.91
CA PRO A 73 2.72 -1.30 -9.74
C PRO A 73 2.08 -2.09 -8.58
N GLU A 74 1.84 -1.42 -7.45
CA GLU A 74 1.22 -2.00 -6.25
C GLU A 74 -0.25 -2.36 -6.49
N ALA A 75 -0.96 -1.60 -7.30
CA ALA A 75 -2.35 -1.88 -7.68
C ALA A 75 -2.47 -3.14 -8.54
N ILE A 76 -1.50 -3.38 -9.44
CA ILE A 76 -1.43 -4.62 -10.22
C ILE A 76 -1.24 -5.81 -9.28
N VAL A 77 -0.28 -5.74 -8.36
CA VAL A 77 -0.06 -6.82 -7.38
C VAL A 77 -1.28 -7.04 -6.50
N TYR A 78 -1.93 -5.97 -6.04
CA TYR A 78 -3.17 -6.06 -5.26
C TYR A 78 -4.25 -6.85 -6.00
N ALA A 79 -4.47 -6.56 -7.29
CA ALA A 79 -5.44 -7.26 -8.12
C ALA A 79 -5.07 -8.74 -8.30
N VAL A 80 -3.79 -9.06 -8.51
CA VAL A 80 -3.32 -10.47 -8.55
C VAL A 80 -3.66 -11.17 -7.24
N ARG A 81 -3.42 -10.53 -6.09
CA ARG A 81 -3.72 -11.12 -4.78
C ARG A 81 -5.21 -11.35 -4.57
N ALA A 82 -6.05 -10.41 -5.02
CA ALA A 82 -7.49 -10.49 -4.86
C ALA A 82 -8.13 -11.58 -5.74
N VAL A 83 -7.63 -11.75 -6.97
CA VAL A 83 -8.28 -12.62 -7.97
C VAL A 83 -7.58 -13.96 -8.14
N SER A 84 -6.24 -14.00 -8.08
CA SER A 84 -5.43 -15.22 -8.23
C SER A 84 -4.88 -15.76 -6.91
N GLY A 85 -4.84 -14.93 -5.87
CA GLY A 85 -4.36 -15.33 -4.55
C GLY A 85 -2.94 -14.87 -4.24
N ARG A 86 -2.54 -15.12 -2.99
CA ARG A 86 -1.31 -14.57 -2.39
C ARG A 86 -0.03 -15.04 -3.08
N ASP A 87 0.08 -16.32 -3.41
CA ASP A 87 1.32 -16.91 -3.93
C ASP A 87 1.68 -16.33 -5.30
N ASP A 88 0.68 -16.15 -6.18
CA ASP A 88 0.89 -15.50 -7.48
C ASP A 88 1.29 -14.04 -7.34
N ALA A 89 0.70 -13.33 -6.38
CA ALA A 89 1.02 -11.93 -6.13
C ALA A 89 2.47 -11.75 -5.64
N GLU A 90 2.91 -12.60 -4.70
CA GLU A 90 4.30 -12.58 -4.19
C GLU A 90 5.30 -12.97 -5.28
N ARG A 91 4.99 -13.99 -6.10
CA ARG A 91 5.82 -14.40 -7.23
C ARG A 91 5.99 -13.27 -8.26
N ILE A 92 4.88 -12.67 -8.71
CA ILE A 92 4.91 -11.62 -9.73
C ILE A 92 5.63 -10.38 -9.20
N ALA A 93 5.42 -10.02 -7.94
CA ALA A 93 6.12 -8.90 -7.33
C ALA A 93 7.64 -9.11 -7.26
N ALA A 94 8.08 -10.30 -6.85
CA ALA A 94 9.49 -10.65 -6.80
C ALA A 94 10.14 -10.58 -8.20
N GLU A 95 9.47 -11.14 -9.22
CA GLU A 95 9.94 -11.11 -10.61
C GLU A 95 10.03 -9.69 -11.17
N ALA A 96 9.04 -8.86 -10.85
CA ALA A 96 8.96 -7.47 -11.28
C ALA A 96 9.85 -6.52 -10.45
N GLY A 97 10.52 -7.01 -9.40
CA GLY A 97 11.25 -6.16 -8.45
C GLY A 97 10.36 -5.14 -7.73
N ILE A 98 9.05 -5.38 -7.72
CA ILE A 98 8.08 -4.55 -7.00
C ILE A 98 8.19 -4.93 -5.54
N ARG A 99 8.55 -3.97 -4.69
CA ARG A 99 8.57 -4.19 -3.25
C ARG A 99 7.13 -4.32 -2.76
N THR A 100 6.62 -5.53 -2.81
CA THR A 100 5.48 -5.91 -1.99
C THR A 100 6.01 -6.10 -0.59
N GLY A 101 5.91 -5.07 0.23
CA GLY A 101 6.19 -5.23 1.65
C GLY A 101 5.35 -6.39 2.16
N SER A 102 5.95 -7.54 2.44
CA SER A 102 5.33 -8.65 3.16
C SER A 102 5.19 -8.31 4.65
N GLY A 103 4.75 -7.09 4.93
CA GLY A 103 4.84 -6.40 6.23
C GLY A 103 4.83 -4.88 6.12
N GLY A 104 4.54 -4.30 4.95
CA GLY A 104 4.31 -2.87 4.79
C GLY A 104 2.81 -2.58 4.76
N PRO A 105 2.34 -1.45 5.33
CA PRO A 105 0.94 -1.06 5.26
C PRO A 105 0.44 -1.10 3.83
N GLY A 106 -0.87 -1.29 3.66
CA GLY A 106 -1.54 -1.01 2.40
C GLY A 106 -1.28 0.43 1.91
N PRO A 107 -1.98 0.90 0.86
CA PRO A 107 -1.91 2.32 0.56
C PRO A 107 -2.42 2.97 1.83
N TRP A 108 -1.61 3.84 2.43
CA TRP A 108 -2.05 4.45 3.67
C TRP A 108 -3.45 4.99 3.43
N PRO A 109 -4.42 4.68 4.29
CA PRO A 109 -5.63 5.47 4.29
C PRO A 109 -5.16 6.92 4.30
N ALA A 110 -5.78 7.77 3.46
CA ALA A 110 -5.50 9.19 3.49
C ALA A 110 -5.37 9.62 4.96
N PRO A 111 -4.36 10.43 5.33
CA PRO A 111 -4.12 10.75 6.73
C PRO A 111 -5.47 11.08 7.39
N VAL A 112 -5.82 10.34 8.46
CA VAL A 112 -7.15 10.44 9.11
C VAL A 112 -7.48 11.89 9.43
N PHE A 113 -6.42 12.63 9.74
CA PHE A 113 -6.44 14.06 9.90
C PHE A 113 -6.07 14.72 8.59
N ALA A 114 -6.91 15.67 8.17
CA ALA A 114 -6.47 16.70 7.25
C ALA A 114 -5.16 17.35 7.77
N GLU A 115 -4.31 17.81 6.86
CA GLU A 115 -2.94 18.26 7.18
C GLU A 115 -2.92 19.39 8.24
N ASP A 116 -3.95 20.23 8.27
CA ASP A 116 -4.16 21.25 9.28
C ASP A 116 -4.47 20.68 10.66
N ILE A 117 -5.31 19.64 10.73
CA ILE A 117 -5.65 18.92 11.97
C ILE A 117 -4.44 18.15 12.50
N ALA A 118 -3.69 17.46 11.63
CA ALA A 118 -2.46 16.76 12.04
C ALA A 118 -1.42 17.73 12.60
N ARG A 119 -1.25 18.89 11.95
CA ARG A 119 -0.36 19.95 12.42
C ARG A 119 -0.81 20.53 13.76
N GLN A 120 -2.11 20.65 13.99
CA GLN A 120 -2.67 21.14 15.24
C GLN A 120 -2.53 20.12 16.37
N ALA A 121 -2.79 18.84 16.10
CA ALA A 121 -2.59 17.75 17.06
C ALA A 121 -1.11 17.65 17.49
N ARG A 122 -0.19 17.65 16.53
CA ARG A 122 1.26 17.70 16.80
C ARG A 122 1.64 18.88 17.68
N ARG A 123 1.11 20.07 17.39
CA ARG A 123 1.39 21.27 18.18
C ARG A 123 0.92 21.10 19.64
N LEU A 124 -0.29 20.57 19.84
CA LEU A 124 -0.83 20.29 21.18
C LEU A 124 0.01 19.26 21.93
N LEU A 125 0.47 18.20 21.25
CA LEU A 125 1.34 17.18 21.83
C LEU A 125 2.73 17.70 22.20
N VAL A 126 3.28 18.66 21.43
CA VAL A 126 4.54 19.35 21.77
C VAL A 126 4.36 20.29 22.97
N GLU A 127 3.19 20.92 23.09
CA GLU A 127 2.86 21.83 24.20
C GLU A 127 2.53 21.07 25.50
N ALA A 128 2.13 19.81 25.41
CA ALA A 128 1.82 18.94 26.54
C ALA A 128 3.09 18.44 27.26
N LYS A 129 3.54 19.19 28.28
CA LYS A 129 4.73 18.86 29.07
C LYS A 129 4.53 17.80 30.15
N ASP A 130 3.28 17.45 30.44
CA ASP A 130 2.91 16.54 31.53
C ASP A 130 2.74 15.08 31.08
N ILE A 131 3.01 14.78 29.80
CA ILE A 131 2.89 13.43 29.24
C ILE A 131 4.26 12.75 29.27
N ASP A 132 4.36 11.68 30.06
CA ASP A 132 5.52 10.81 30.05
C ASP A 132 5.51 9.94 28.78
N GLY A 133 6.48 10.15 27.90
CA GLY A 133 6.57 9.45 26.62
C GLY A 133 6.82 7.94 26.75
N GLY A 134 7.48 7.49 27.84
CA GLY A 134 7.72 6.07 28.08
C GLY A 134 6.44 5.34 28.51
N ARG A 135 5.69 5.95 29.43
CA ARG A 135 4.37 5.44 29.84
C ARG A 135 3.36 5.46 28.68
N LEU A 136 3.43 6.49 27.83
CA LEU A 136 2.61 6.58 26.64
C LEU A 136 2.96 5.47 25.64
N ALA A 137 4.25 5.22 25.38
CA ALA A 137 4.68 4.13 24.51
C ALA A 137 4.25 2.74 25.03
N GLU A 138 4.30 2.51 26.35
CA GLU A 138 3.84 1.27 26.99
C GLU A 138 2.33 1.06 26.80
N LEU A 139 1.51 2.06 27.09
CA LEU A 139 0.05 2.01 26.89
C LEU A 139 -0.32 1.80 25.42
N LEU A 140 0.39 2.45 24.50
CA LEU A 140 0.15 2.30 23.06
C LEU A 140 0.59 0.93 22.54
N GLY A 141 1.63 0.32 23.11
CA GLY A 141 2.06 -1.03 22.78
C GLY A 141 1.04 -2.12 23.15
N GLU A 142 0.18 -1.84 24.14
CA GLU A 142 -0.92 -2.75 24.51
C GLU A 142 -2.11 -2.65 23.53
N GLU A 143 -2.37 -1.46 22.98
CA GLU A 143 -3.54 -1.17 22.14
C GLU A 143 -3.26 -1.26 20.63
N LEU A 144 -2.02 -1.03 20.19
CA LEU A 144 -1.65 -0.96 18.77
C LEU A 144 -0.91 -2.21 18.28
N PRO A 145 -1.31 -2.81 17.14
CA PRO A 145 -0.59 -3.91 16.53
C PRO A 145 0.63 -3.38 15.77
N GLY A 146 1.82 -3.68 16.27
CA GLY A 146 3.08 -3.37 15.60
C GLY A 146 4.17 -2.94 16.58
N ASP A 147 5.39 -2.78 16.07
CA ASP A 147 6.51 -2.28 16.85
C ASP A 147 6.44 -0.75 16.93
N LEU A 148 6.10 -0.22 18.10
CA LEU A 148 6.30 1.18 18.46
C LEU A 148 7.76 1.38 18.91
N PRO A 149 8.34 2.57 18.70
CA PRO A 149 9.66 2.86 19.24
C PRO A 149 9.61 2.88 20.77
N ASP A 150 10.57 2.21 21.41
CA ASP A 150 10.69 2.06 22.89
C ASP A 150 10.73 3.39 23.65
N SER A 151 11.02 4.49 22.95
CA SER A 151 11.03 5.84 23.50
C SER A 151 10.83 6.88 22.40
N GLY A 152 10.12 7.94 22.74
CA GLY A 152 9.86 9.08 21.86
C GLY A 152 9.01 10.12 22.58
N THR A 153 9.08 11.36 22.14
CA THR A 153 8.11 12.38 22.56
C THR A 153 6.71 11.98 22.08
N PRO A 154 5.63 12.44 22.73
CA PRO A 154 4.26 12.18 22.28
C PRO A 154 4.02 12.55 20.80
N ALA A 155 4.70 13.59 20.31
CA ALA A 155 4.65 13.99 18.91
C ALA A 155 5.37 13.00 17.97
N GLU A 156 6.49 12.40 18.38
CA GLU A 156 7.21 11.39 17.60
C GLU A 156 6.45 10.06 17.58
N LEU A 157 5.81 9.68 18.70
CA LEU A 157 4.91 8.54 18.76
C LEU A 157 3.66 8.74 17.89
N PHE A 158 3.14 9.97 17.85
CA PHE A 158 2.03 10.33 16.96
C PHE A 158 2.39 10.21 15.48
N ASP A 159 3.55 10.71 15.08
CA ASP A 159 4.03 10.54 13.72
C ASP A 159 4.17 9.07 13.35
N HIS A 160 4.81 8.28 14.21
CA HIS A 160 4.99 6.86 13.97
C HIS A 160 3.64 6.12 13.87
N ALA A 161 2.65 6.50 14.69
CA ALA A 161 1.31 5.92 14.63
C ALA A 161 0.49 6.38 13.42
N GLN A 162 0.74 7.57 12.87
CA GLN A 162 0.19 7.95 11.56
C GLN A 162 0.71 7.02 10.48
N ASP A 163 1.94 6.52 10.65
CA ASP A 163 2.64 5.66 9.72
C ASP A 163 2.30 4.16 9.80
N MET A 164 1.57 3.76 10.83
CA MET A 164 1.16 2.37 11.05
C MET A 164 -0.14 2.00 10.31
N THR A 165 -0.27 0.71 9.98
CA THR A 165 -1.46 0.17 9.31
C THR A 165 -2.71 0.32 10.17
N ALA A 166 -3.87 0.46 9.54
CA ALA A 166 -5.15 0.42 10.23
C ALA A 166 -5.35 -0.87 11.04
N LEU A 167 -5.94 -0.70 12.22
CA LEU A 167 -6.41 -1.76 13.13
C LEU A 167 -7.40 -2.69 12.40
N ALA A 168 -7.73 -3.82 13.03
CA ALA A 168 -8.63 -4.83 12.47
C ALA A 168 -10.04 -4.29 12.10
N ASP A 169 -10.41 -3.13 12.62
CA ASP A 169 -11.65 -2.39 12.34
C ASP A 169 -11.53 -1.37 11.17
N GLY A 170 -10.34 -1.22 10.58
CA GLY A 170 -10.06 -0.28 9.50
C GLY A 170 -9.71 1.14 9.95
N LEU A 171 -9.57 1.41 11.26
CA LEU A 171 -9.13 2.71 11.78
C LEU A 171 -7.61 2.78 11.93
N PRO A 172 -6.94 3.85 11.48
CA PRO A 172 -5.51 4.03 11.70
C PRO A 172 -5.15 4.15 13.17
N ALA A 173 -3.97 3.62 13.53
CA ALA A 173 -3.44 3.63 14.89
C ALA A 173 -3.41 5.03 15.54
N ALA A 174 -3.23 6.08 14.74
CA ALA A 174 -3.27 7.47 15.21
C ALA A 174 -4.63 7.91 15.79
N VAL A 175 -5.72 7.17 15.58
CA VAL A 175 -7.03 7.45 16.21
C VAL A 175 -7.01 7.09 17.69
N VAL A 176 -6.30 6.03 18.08
CA VAL A 176 -6.15 5.63 19.49
C VAL A 176 -5.39 6.68 20.30
N LEU A 177 -4.53 7.46 19.65
CA LEU A 177 -3.77 8.54 20.29
C LEU A 177 -4.57 9.80 20.65
N VAL A 178 -5.78 9.95 20.10
CA VAL A 178 -6.65 11.11 20.37
C VAL A 178 -7.82 10.80 21.30
N GLU A 179 -8.00 9.53 21.67
CA GLU A 179 -8.95 9.09 22.69
C GLU A 179 -8.37 9.21 24.10
#